data_AF-A0A2A9DRD4-F1
#
_entry.id   AF-A0A2A9DRD4-F1
#
_cell.length_a   1.000
_cell.length_b   1.000
_cell.length_c   1.000
_cell.angle_alpha   90.00
_cell.angle_beta   90.00
_cell.angle_gamma   90.00
#
_symmetry.space_group_name_H-M   'P 1'
#
loop_
_entity.id
_entity.type
_entity.pdbx_description
1 polymer ?
#
loop_
_entity_poly.entity_id
_entity_poly.type
_entity_poly.pdbx_seq_one_letter_code
_entity_poly.pdbx_strand_id
1 'polypeptide(L)'
;MNIIEESSHGASAAPNAVGTPNATQDVLRHVKPGKTRAPFLRYIRINLPRLTKAVLIMVIAVIGATAAGVALSDHLPFPGADIALWIVVAFAAIYVLFGLFTTLRIWDYGSLVGAAALIVYIGGLLGDAPYVWNGASIYLAATWNVMAIASLAYFFLNWAVNYGMLVAYPDDQGFTD
;
A
#
# COMPACT_ATOMS: atom_id res chain seq x y z
N MET A 1 -63.31 38.51 29.89
CA MET A 1 -63.46 38.11 28.48
C MET A 1 -62.09 37.56 28.07
N ASN A 2 -61.85 36.26 28.34
CA ASN A 2 -61.81 35.16 27.34
C ASN A 2 -60.78 35.48 26.24
N ILE A 3 -59.54 34.96 26.31
CA ILE A 3 -59.09 33.65 25.79
C ILE A 3 -59.74 33.31 24.44
N ILE A 4 -58.93 33.17 23.39
CA ILE A 4 -58.68 31.95 22.59
C ILE A 4 -57.92 32.38 21.32
N GLU A 5 -56.63 32.05 21.25
CA GLU A 5 -56.06 31.49 20.03
C GLU A 5 -55.19 30.30 20.45
N GLU A 6 -55.86 29.15 20.54
CA GLU A 6 -55.22 27.86 20.42
C GLU A 6 -55.87 27.17 19.22
N SER A 7 -55.10 26.97 18.15
CA SER A 7 -55.24 25.77 17.34
C SER A 7 -53.84 25.26 17.03
N SER A 8 -53.46 24.31 17.87
CA SER A 8 -52.41 23.33 17.71
C SER A 8 -52.57 22.52 16.41
N HIS A 9 -51.44 22.26 15.73
CA HIS A 9 -50.99 20.92 15.31
C HIS A 9 -49.77 21.00 14.38
N GLY A 10 -48.67 20.33 14.76
CA GLY A 10 -47.59 19.98 13.81
C GLY A 10 -46.17 20.10 14.32
N ALA A 11 -45.86 19.52 15.48
CA ALA A 11 -44.47 19.32 15.92
C ALA A 11 -43.70 18.37 14.96
N SER A 12 -42.50 18.76 14.55
CA SER A 12 -41.35 17.86 14.64
C SER A 12 -40.11 18.66 15.03
N ALA A 13 -39.84 18.67 16.33
CA ALA A 13 -38.56 19.06 16.88
C ALA A 13 -37.45 18.24 16.22
N ALA A 14 -36.48 18.93 15.64
CA ALA A 14 -35.15 18.40 15.37
C ALA A 14 -34.11 19.27 16.09
N PRO A 15 -33.08 18.66 16.67
CA PRO A 15 -32.88 18.73 18.11
C PRO A 15 -31.57 19.42 18.45
N ASN A 16 -31.45 20.71 18.16
CA ASN A 16 -30.28 21.47 18.60
C ASN A 16 -30.67 22.39 19.74
N ALA A 17 -31.10 21.79 20.85
CA ALA A 17 -31.26 22.47 22.13
C ALA A 17 -29.87 22.85 22.66
N VAL A 18 -29.44 24.07 22.33
CA VAL A 18 -28.27 24.71 22.92
C VAL A 18 -28.50 24.78 24.43
N GLY A 19 -27.73 24.04 25.23
CA GLY A 19 -27.84 24.04 26.70
C GLY A 19 -28.09 22.69 27.37
N THR A 20 -28.12 21.55 26.65
CA THR A 20 -28.12 20.23 27.29
C THR A 20 -26.68 19.71 27.52
N PRO A 21 -26.39 18.92 28.58
CA PRO A 21 -25.05 18.34 28.82
C PRO A 21 -24.52 17.48 27.66
N ASN A 22 -25.43 16.99 26.80
CA ASN A 22 -25.09 16.23 25.59
C ASN A 22 -24.84 17.10 24.35
N ALA A 23 -25.19 18.39 24.36
CA ALA A 23 -24.95 19.33 23.26
C ALA A 23 -23.57 20.01 23.31
N THR A 24 -22.80 19.76 24.37
CA THR A 24 -21.44 20.30 24.57
C THR A 24 -20.35 19.23 24.57
N GLN A 25 -20.71 17.95 24.43
CA GLN A 25 -19.69 16.93 24.18
C GLN A 25 -19.20 17.12 22.75
N ASP A 26 -17.97 17.61 22.64
CA ASP A 26 -17.22 17.68 21.40
C ASP A 26 -17.29 16.32 20.71
N VAL A 27 -18.01 16.25 19.59
CA VAL A 27 -18.21 15.03 18.80
C VAL A 27 -16.87 14.41 18.42
N LEU A 28 -15.81 15.24 18.35
CA LEU A 28 -14.44 14.81 18.11
C LEU A 28 -13.85 13.92 19.22
N ARG A 29 -14.40 13.89 20.44
CA ARG A 29 -13.96 12.94 21.49
C ARG A 29 -14.19 11.48 21.14
N HIS A 30 -15.14 11.20 20.23
CA HIS A 30 -15.48 9.84 19.82
C HIS A 30 -14.91 9.48 18.43
N VAL A 31 -14.35 10.45 17.71
CA VAL A 31 -13.66 10.24 16.44
C VAL A 31 -12.18 10.02 16.74
N LYS A 32 -11.65 8.83 16.41
CA LYS A 32 -10.20 8.58 16.57
C LYS A 32 -9.42 9.66 15.81
N PRO A 33 -8.44 10.33 16.43
CA PRO A 33 -7.62 11.31 15.73
C PRO A 33 -6.95 10.64 14.52
N GLY A 34 -7.05 11.30 13.37
CA GLY A 34 -6.40 10.85 12.14
C GLY A 34 -4.88 10.82 12.28
N LYS A 35 -4.19 10.28 11.28
CA LYS A 35 -2.73 10.36 11.25
C LYS A 35 -2.32 11.83 11.07
N THR A 36 -1.43 12.32 11.93
CA THR A 36 -0.79 13.62 11.73
C THR A 36 0.29 13.49 10.67
N ARG A 37 0.20 14.29 9.61
CA ARG A 37 1.25 14.32 8.56
C ARG A 37 2.56 14.80 9.15
N ALA A 38 3.67 14.18 8.75
CA ALA A 38 4.99 14.60 9.18
C ALA A 38 5.39 15.93 8.50
N PRO A 39 6.06 16.84 9.22
CA PRO A 39 6.09 18.27 8.88
C PRO A 39 6.95 18.62 7.66
N PHE A 40 7.95 17.81 7.31
CA PHE A 40 8.97 18.21 6.33
C PHE A 40 8.51 18.18 4.86
N LEU A 41 7.49 17.39 4.51
CA LEU A 41 7.03 17.23 3.12
C LEU A 41 5.52 17.41 2.94
N ARG A 42 4.84 18.11 3.88
CA ARG A 42 3.38 18.33 3.88
C ARG A 42 2.84 18.91 2.57
N TYR A 43 3.65 19.67 1.82
CA TYR A 43 3.24 20.40 0.63
C TYR A 43 3.45 19.65 -0.69
N ILE A 44 4.23 18.55 -0.72
CA ILE A 44 4.41 17.74 -1.92
C ILE A 44 3.36 16.63 -1.90
N ARG A 45 2.20 16.90 -2.51
CA ARG A 45 1.09 15.94 -2.64
C ARG A 45 0.83 15.62 -4.10
N ILE A 46 1.03 14.35 -4.47
CA ILE A 46 0.62 13.84 -5.77
C ILE A 46 -0.75 13.17 -5.61
N ASN A 47 -1.80 13.87 -6.04
CA ASN A 47 -3.18 13.41 -5.91
C ASN A 47 -3.65 12.68 -7.18
N LEU A 48 -3.05 11.51 -7.46
CA LEU A 48 -3.45 10.64 -8.57
C LEU A 48 -3.75 9.22 -8.04
N PRO A 49 -4.85 9.00 -7.30
CA PRO A 49 -5.09 7.78 -6.52
C PRO A 49 -5.06 6.50 -7.36
N ARG A 50 -5.68 6.53 -8.54
CA ARG A 50 -5.73 5.40 -9.47
C ARG A 50 -4.37 5.14 -10.11
N LEU A 51 -3.62 6.19 -10.42
CA LEU A 51 -2.28 6.05 -10.98
C LEU A 51 -1.33 5.45 -9.93
N THR A 52 -1.33 5.96 -8.70
CA THR A 52 -0.52 5.42 -7.61
C THR A 52 -0.85 3.95 -7.36
N LYS A 53 -2.14 3.58 -7.34
CA LYS A 53 -2.57 2.18 -7.28
C LYS A 53 -1.96 1.36 -8.43
N ALA A 54 -2.08 1.84 -9.67
CA ALA A 54 -1.53 1.15 -10.84
C ALA A 54 -0.01 0.99 -10.76
N VAL A 55 0.71 2.02 -10.30
CA VAL A 55 2.17 1.98 -10.12
C VAL A 55 2.56 0.96 -9.05
N LEU A 56 1.88 0.94 -7.90
CA LEU A 56 2.15 -0.05 -6.84
C LEU A 56 1.95 -1.48 -7.34
N ILE A 57 0.85 -1.75 -8.06
CA ILE A 57 0.57 -3.05 -8.67
C ILE A 57 1.63 -3.40 -9.72
N MET A 58 2.00 -2.45 -10.57
CA MET A 58 3.00 -2.64 -11.62
C MET A 58 4.36 -3.01 -11.03
N VAL A 59 4.80 -2.35 -9.96
CA VAL A 59 6.09 -2.66 -9.31
C VAL A 59 6.08 -4.09 -8.75
N ILE A 60 4.98 -4.52 -8.13
CA ILE A 60 4.85 -5.91 -7.66
C ILE A 60 4.84 -6.91 -8.82
N ALA A 61 4.18 -6.56 -9.93
CA ALA A 61 4.21 -7.38 -11.14
C ALA A 61 5.63 -7.52 -11.70
N VAL A 62 6.45 -6.46 -11.66
CA VAL A 62 7.87 -6.51 -12.05
C VAL A 62 8.66 -7.42 -11.11
N ILE A 63 8.44 -7.34 -9.79
CA ILE A 63 9.08 -8.26 -8.82
C ILE A 63 8.72 -9.71 -9.14
N GLY A 64 7.44 -10.02 -9.36
CA GLY A 64 7.01 -11.38 -9.73
C GLY A 64 7.59 -11.85 -11.07
N ALA A 65 7.59 -10.99 -12.09
CA ALA A 65 8.12 -11.34 -13.42
C ALA A 65 9.62 -11.59 -13.38
N THR A 66 10.38 -10.78 -12.66
CA THR A 66 11.83 -10.98 -12.50
C THR A 66 12.14 -12.23 -11.67
N ALA A 67 11.39 -12.49 -10.59
CA ALA A 67 11.53 -13.73 -9.82
C ALA A 67 11.26 -14.97 -10.68
N ALA A 68 10.20 -14.96 -11.51
CA ALA A 68 9.91 -16.03 -12.45
C ALA A 68 11.02 -16.18 -13.51
N GLY A 69 11.56 -15.07 -14.02
CA GLY A 69 12.67 -15.08 -14.97
C GLY A 69 13.93 -15.74 -14.42
N VAL A 70 14.22 -15.57 -13.12
CA VAL A 70 15.34 -16.27 -12.46
C VAL A 70 14.99 -17.73 -12.15
N ALA A 71 13.77 -18.03 -11.72
CA ALA A 71 13.35 -19.40 -11.42
C ALA A 71 13.36 -20.31 -12.66
N LEU A 72 13.00 -19.76 -13.82
CA LEU A 72 13.01 -20.45 -15.10
C LEU A 72 14.40 -20.54 -15.74
N SER A 73 15.43 -19.97 -15.09
CA SER A 73 16.80 -20.00 -15.60
C SER A 73 17.56 -21.25 -15.14
N ASP A 74 18.57 -21.64 -15.90
CA ASP A 74 19.46 -22.75 -15.53
C ASP A 74 20.50 -22.39 -14.45
N HIS A 75 20.42 -21.18 -13.88
CA HIS A 75 21.38 -20.65 -12.92
C HIS A 75 20.68 -20.21 -11.64
N LEU A 76 20.51 -21.17 -10.72
CA LEU A 76 19.86 -20.93 -9.43
C LEU A 76 20.82 -20.27 -8.43
N PRO A 77 20.40 -19.22 -7.71
CA PRO A 77 21.28 -18.44 -6.86
C PRO A 77 21.75 -19.16 -5.58
N PHE A 78 21.03 -20.19 -5.12
CA PHE A 78 21.40 -21.02 -3.97
C PHE A 78 20.57 -22.31 -3.94
N PRO A 79 20.96 -23.34 -3.16
CA PRO A 79 20.17 -24.55 -3.00
C PRO A 79 18.77 -24.26 -2.45
N GLY A 80 17.72 -24.69 -3.16
CA GLY A 80 16.33 -24.40 -2.79
C GLY A 80 15.80 -23.03 -3.26
N ALA A 81 16.60 -22.26 -4.01
CA ALA A 81 16.16 -20.99 -4.57
C ALA A 81 14.94 -21.12 -5.50
N ASP A 82 14.81 -22.23 -6.23
CA ASP A 82 13.67 -22.50 -7.10
C ASP A 82 12.34 -22.39 -6.34
N ILE A 83 12.21 -23.13 -5.22
CA ILE A 83 11.02 -23.09 -4.35
C ILE A 83 10.80 -21.67 -3.82
N ALA A 84 11.85 -21.01 -3.34
CA ALA A 84 11.75 -19.66 -2.77
C ALA A 84 11.29 -18.62 -3.80
N LEU A 85 11.80 -18.68 -5.03
CA LEU A 85 11.41 -17.80 -6.12
C LEU A 85 9.95 -18.05 -6.53
N TRP A 86 9.49 -19.29 -6.65
CA TRP A 86 8.09 -19.58 -6.95
C TRP A 86 7.12 -19.14 -5.87
N ILE A 87 7.53 -19.16 -4.60
CA ILE A 87 6.74 -18.57 -3.51
C ILE A 87 6.59 -17.06 -3.72
N VAL A 88 7.66 -16.35 -4.08
CA VAL A 88 7.60 -14.92 -4.40
C VAL A 88 6.68 -14.67 -5.60
N VAL A 89 6.78 -15.47 -6.65
CA VAL A 89 5.91 -15.38 -7.84
C VAL A 89 4.44 -15.59 -7.45
N ALA A 90 4.14 -16.60 -6.62
CA ALA A 90 2.79 -16.89 -6.18
C ALA A 90 2.20 -15.72 -5.38
N PHE A 91 2.96 -15.16 -4.43
CA PHE A 91 2.50 -13.99 -3.68
C PHE A 91 2.34 -12.74 -4.54
N ALA A 92 3.24 -12.51 -5.50
CA ALA A 92 3.12 -11.41 -6.45
C ALA A 92 1.87 -11.56 -7.32
N ALA A 93 1.59 -12.76 -7.83
CA ALA A 93 0.40 -13.05 -8.62
C ALA A 93 -0.88 -12.82 -7.81
N ILE A 94 -0.96 -13.35 -6.58
CA ILE A 94 -2.08 -13.11 -5.67
C ILE A 94 -2.26 -11.60 -5.45
N TYR A 95 -1.19 -10.89 -5.11
CA TYR A 95 -1.24 -9.46 -4.88
C TYR A 95 -1.75 -8.68 -6.09
N VAL A 96 -1.24 -8.97 -7.29
CA VAL A 96 -1.64 -8.30 -8.54
C VAL A 96 -3.11 -8.56 -8.83
N LEU A 97 -3.56 -9.82 -8.74
CA LEU A 97 -4.96 -10.17 -8.93
C LEU A 97 -5.86 -9.43 -7.93
N PHE A 98 -5.54 -9.51 -6.63
CA PHE A 98 -6.29 -8.79 -5.60
C PHE A 98 -6.28 -7.28 -5.88
N GLY A 99 -5.12 -6.69 -6.18
CA GLY A 99 -4.97 -5.27 -6.44
C GLY A 99 -5.81 -4.79 -7.62
N LEU A 100 -5.90 -5.57 -8.71
CA LEU A 100 -6.70 -5.19 -9.87
C LEU A 100 -8.21 -5.18 -9.57
N PHE A 101 -8.70 -6.16 -8.82
CA PHE A 101 -10.14 -6.35 -8.61
C PHE A 101 -10.69 -5.78 -7.29
N THR A 102 -9.84 -5.54 -6.30
CA THR A 102 -10.26 -5.08 -4.97
C THR A 102 -10.32 -3.56 -4.86
N THR A 103 -11.23 -3.09 -4.02
CA THR A 103 -11.31 -1.71 -3.53
C THR A 103 -10.73 -1.58 -2.12
N LEU A 104 -10.20 -2.67 -1.54
CA LEU A 104 -9.54 -2.65 -0.23
C LEU A 104 -8.14 -2.03 -0.32
N ARG A 105 -7.71 -1.39 0.77
CA ARG A 105 -6.33 -0.97 0.94
C ARG A 105 -5.45 -2.18 1.23
N ILE A 106 -4.58 -2.50 0.27
CA ILE A 106 -3.68 -3.66 0.37
C ILE A 106 -2.19 -3.29 0.31
N TRP A 107 -1.82 -2.01 0.31
CA TRP A 107 -0.44 -1.54 0.04
C TRP A 107 0.60 -2.13 0.99
N ASP A 108 0.22 -2.33 2.25
CA ASP A 108 1.12 -2.89 3.26
C ASP A 108 1.47 -4.36 2.96
N TYR A 109 0.54 -5.14 2.39
CA TYR A 109 0.81 -6.52 1.97
C TYR A 109 1.80 -6.62 0.80
N GLY A 110 1.89 -5.60 -0.05
CA GLY A 110 2.91 -5.60 -1.12
C GLY A 110 4.32 -5.46 -0.55
N SER A 111 4.47 -4.88 0.64
CA SER A 111 5.76 -4.79 1.34
C SER A 111 6.22 -6.18 1.79
N LEU A 112 5.30 -7.10 2.08
CA LEU A 112 5.63 -8.50 2.37
C LEU A 112 6.21 -9.20 1.14
N VAL A 113 5.65 -8.96 -0.04
CA VAL A 113 6.19 -9.50 -1.31
C VAL A 113 7.59 -8.93 -1.58
N GLY A 114 7.76 -7.61 -1.44
CA GLY A 114 9.06 -6.96 -1.58
C GLY A 114 10.09 -7.47 -0.56
N ALA A 115 9.67 -7.72 0.69
CA ALA A 115 10.54 -8.28 1.73
C ALA A 115 10.98 -9.70 1.38
N ALA A 116 10.05 -10.56 0.97
CA ALA A 116 10.35 -11.93 0.57
C ALA A 116 11.35 -11.95 -0.60
N ALA A 117 11.14 -11.12 -1.62
CA ALA A 117 12.05 -10.98 -2.76
C ALA A 117 13.43 -10.46 -2.35
N LEU A 118 13.53 -9.50 -1.41
CA LEU A 118 14.83 -9.04 -0.89
C LEU A 118 15.55 -10.12 -0.07
N ILE A 119 14.83 -10.90 0.73
CA ILE A 119 15.42 -12.01 1.47
C ILE A 119 16.01 -13.03 0.49
N VAL A 120 15.29 -13.37 -0.59
CA VAL A 120 15.80 -14.24 -1.65
C VAL A 120 17.02 -13.60 -2.33
N TYR A 121 16.97 -12.30 -2.61
CA TYR A 121 18.11 -11.58 -3.20
C TYR A 121 19.36 -11.67 -2.32
N ILE A 122 19.23 -11.38 -1.02
CA ILE A 122 20.32 -11.48 -0.04
C ILE A 122 20.82 -12.92 0.08
N GLY A 123 19.92 -13.91 0.06
CA GLY A 123 20.29 -15.32 0.03
C GLY A 123 21.19 -15.66 -1.16
N GLY A 124 20.90 -15.13 -2.35
CA GLY A 124 21.76 -15.28 -3.52
C GLY A 124 23.10 -14.56 -3.40
N LEU A 125 23.16 -13.39 -2.74
CA LEU A 125 24.44 -12.71 -2.48
C LEU A 125 25.42 -13.58 -1.68
N LEU A 126 24.88 -14.41 -0.78
CA LEU A 126 25.64 -15.34 0.04
C LEU A 126 25.89 -16.69 -0.67
N GLY A 127 25.23 -16.94 -1.80
CA GLY A 127 25.36 -18.12 -2.63
C GLY A 127 26.04 -17.82 -3.95
N ASP A 128 25.44 -18.28 -5.05
CA ASP A 128 25.89 -18.10 -6.42
C ASP A 128 24.93 -17.18 -7.19
N ALA A 129 24.73 -15.95 -6.70
CA ALA A 129 23.88 -14.97 -7.36
C ALA A 129 24.26 -14.79 -8.84
N PRO A 130 23.30 -14.68 -9.76
CA PRO A 130 23.60 -14.56 -11.18
C PRO A 130 24.31 -13.23 -11.49
N TYR A 131 25.62 -13.30 -11.71
CA TYR A 131 26.48 -12.20 -12.10
C TYR A 131 27.18 -12.50 -13.43
N VAL A 132 27.53 -11.45 -14.16
CA VAL A 132 28.23 -11.64 -15.44
C VAL A 132 29.57 -12.36 -15.25
N TRP A 133 30.23 -12.14 -14.11
CA TRP A 133 31.54 -12.74 -13.82
C TRP A 133 31.48 -14.19 -13.34
N ASN A 134 30.34 -14.71 -12.89
CA ASN A 134 30.18 -16.14 -12.51
C ASN A 134 29.41 -16.94 -13.57
N GLY A 135 29.36 -16.43 -14.81
CA GLY A 135 28.85 -17.17 -15.97
C GLY A 135 27.37 -16.94 -16.25
N ALA A 136 26.66 -16.09 -15.50
CA ALA A 136 25.31 -15.71 -15.85
C ALA A 136 25.30 -14.76 -17.05
N SER A 137 24.22 -14.82 -17.85
CA SER A 137 24.03 -13.87 -18.94
C SER A 137 23.80 -12.46 -18.42
N ILE A 138 24.13 -11.44 -19.24
CA ILE A 138 23.87 -10.03 -18.91
C ILE A 138 22.38 -9.81 -18.58
N TYR A 139 21.48 -10.48 -19.31
CA TYR A 139 20.04 -10.39 -19.09
C TYR A 139 19.63 -10.99 -17.75
N LEU A 140 20.21 -12.11 -17.34
CA LEU A 140 19.89 -12.75 -16.07
C LEU A 140 20.41 -11.92 -14.88
N ALA A 141 21.64 -11.41 -14.98
CA ALA A 141 22.20 -10.51 -13.98
C ALA A 141 21.38 -9.20 -13.87
N ALA A 142 20.91 -8.66 -14.99
CA ALA A 142 20.00 -7.51 -14.98
C ALA A 142 18.67 -7.86 -14.32
N THR A 143 18.07 -9.00 -14.65
CA THR A 143 16.81 -9.49 -14.07
C THR A 143 16.90 -9.59 -12.55
N TRP A 144 18.00 -10.16 -12.05
CA TRP A 144 18.27 -10.29 -10.62
C TRP A 144 18.36 -8.95 -9.90
N ASN A 145 19.09 -7.98 -10.48
CA ASN A 145 19.23 -6.66 -9.89
C ASN A 145 17.94 -5.83 -9.98
N VAL A 146 17.16 -5.97 -11.08
CA VAL A 146 15.85 -5.33 -11.21
C VAL A 146 14.90 -5.84 -10.14
N MET A 147 14.93 -7.13 -9.80
CA MET A 147 14.13 -7.67 -8.70
C MET A 147 14.41 -6.92 -7.39
N ALA A 148 15.69 -6.73 -7.03
CA ALA A 148 16.07 -6.00 -5.82
C ALA A 148 15.67 -4.52 -5.85
N ILE A 149 15.95 -3.83 -6.96
CA ILE A 149 15.62 -2.42 -7.14
C ILE A 149 14.10 -2.21 -7.07
N ALA A 150 13.32 -3.08 -7.72
CA ALA A 150 11.86 -3.02 -7.69
C ALA A 150 11.31 -3.23 -6.27
N SER A 151 11.87 -4.16 -5.51
CA SER A 151 11.51 -4.36 -4.11
C SER A 151 11.80 -3.12 -3.25
N LEU A 152 12.99 -2.51 -3.38
CA LEU A 152 13.33 -1.26 -2.69
C LEU A 152 12.43 -0.10 -3.11
N ALA A 153 12.15 0.02 -4.41
CA ALA A 153 11.23 1.02 -4.94
C ALA A 153 9.82 0.84 -4.35
N TYR A 154 9.34 -0.40 -4.19
CA TYR A 154 8.05 -0.65 -3.55
C TYR A 154 8.04 -0.17 -2.09
N PHE A 155 9.07 -0.46 -1.31
CA PHE A 155 9.17 0.04 0.06
C PHE A 155 9.13 1.56 0.11
N PHE A 156 9.87 2.23 -0.77
CA PHE A 156 9.87 3.68 -0.85
C PHE A 156 8.50 4.25 -1.24
N LEU A 157 7.82 3.63 -2.20
CA LEU A 157 6.47 4.01 -2.60
C LEU A 157 5.47 3.79 -1.47
N ASN A 158 5.48 2.63 -0.80
CA ASN A 158 4.58 2.37 0.32
C ASN A 158 4.86 3.29 1.51
N TRP A 159 6.13 3.63 1.76
CA TRP A 159 6.50 4.65 2.73
C TRP A 159 5.90 6.02 2.35
N ALA A 160 6.03 6.45 1.09
CA ALA A 160 5.48 7.72 0.62
C ALA A 160 3.94 7.77 0.70
N VAL A 161 3.26 6.64 0.46
CA VAL A 161 1.81 6.48 0.68
C VAL A 161 1.46 6.60 2.16
N ASN A 162 2.21 5.93 3.03
CA ASN A 162 1.99 5.97 4.48
C ASN A 162 2.39 7.31 5.13
N TYR A 163 3.29 8.07 4.51
CA TYR A 163 3.69 9.42 4.90
C TYR A 163 2.67 10.49 4.45
N GLY A 164 1.81 10.16 3.47
CA GLY A 164 0.81 11.08 2.92
C GLY A 164 1.30 11.97 1.78
N MET A 165 2.46 11.65 1.17
CA MET A 165 2.95 12.31 -0.05
C MET A 165 2.20 11.81 -1.28
N LEU A 166 1.91 10.50 -1.33
CA LEU A 166 1.17 9.85 -2.41
C LEU A 166 -0.22 9.45 -1.94
N VAL A 167 -1.23 9.85 -2.69
CA VAL A 167 -2.59 9.33 -2.51
C VAL A 167 -2.73 8.08 -3.36
N ALA A 168 -3.21 6.98 -2.79
CA ALA A 168 -3.49 5.73 -3.49
C ALA A 168 -4.97 5.38 -3.31
N TYR A 169 -5.62 4.84 -4.35
CA TYR A 169 -7.02 4.40 -4.25
C TYR A 169 -7.10 3.01 -3.61
N PRO A 170 -7.93 2.75 -2.58
CA PRO A 170 -8.89 3.69 -1.97
C PRO A 170 -8.20 4.73 -1.10
N ASP A 171 -8.67 5.99 -1.16
CA ASP A 171 -8.17 7.06 -0.31
C ASP A 171 -8.80 6.98 1.08
N ASP A 172 -8.28 6.06 1.89
CA ASP A 172 -8.68 5.82 3.28
C ASP A 172 -7.57 6.20 4.28
N GLN A 173 -6.63 7.04 3.85
CA GLN A 173 -5.39 7.30 4.58
C GLN A 173 -5.60 8.01 5.94
N GLY A 174 -6.80 8.57 6.16
CA GLY A 174 -7.21 9.10 7.44
C GLY A 174 -6.36 10.28 7.91
N PHE A 175 -5.77 11.03 6.97
CA PHE A 175 -5.06 12.26 7.29
C PHE A 175 -6.08 13.38 7.56
N THR A 176 -6.16 13.83 8.80
CA THR A 176 -6.86 15.05 9.18
C THR A 176 -5.91 16.23 8.95
N ASP A 177 -6.22 17.08 7.97
CA ASP A 177 -5.49 18.34 7.77
C ASP A 177 -5.86 19.40 8.80
#